data_AF-A0A2J8XUA3-F1
#
_entry.id   AF-A0A2J8XUA3-F1
#
_cell.length_a   1.000
_cell.length_b   1.000
_cell.length_c   1.000
_cell.angle_alpha   90.00
_cell.angle_beta   90.00
_cell.angle_gamma   90.00
#
_symmetry.space_group_name_H-M   'P 1'
#
loop_
_entity.id
_entity.type
_entity.pdbx_description
1 polymer ?
#
loop_
_entity_poly.entity_id
_entity_poly.type
_entity_poly.pdbx_seq_one_letter_code
_entity_poly.pdbx_strand_id
1 'polypeptide(L)'
;NFWGALSPDEYYARSEDYVELVQRKRVGVWNVPYISQAYVIRGDTLRTELPQRDVFSGSDTDPDMAFCKSFRDKGIFLHLSNQHEFGRLLATSRYDTEHLHPDLWQIFDNPVDWKEQYIHENYSRALEGEGIVEQPCPDVYWFPLLSEQMCDELVAEMEHYGQWSGGRHEARAVMNFVVRYRPDEQPSLRPHHDSSTFTLNVALNHKGLDYEGGGCRFLRYDCVISSPRKGWALLHPGRLTHYHEGLPTTWGTRYIMVSFVDP
;
A
#
# COMPACT_ATOMS: atom_id res chain seq x y z
N ASN A 1 -3.07 -3.69 22.10
CA ASN A 1 -1.79 -3.89 22.81
C ASN A 1 -1.99 -4.08 24.33
N PHE A 2 -3.07 -4.73 24.77
CA PHE A 2 -3.35 -4.94 26.19
C PHE A 2 -4.27 -6.14 26.37
N TRP A 3 -4.32 -6.72 27.57
CA TRP A 3 -5.35 -7.69 27.98
C TRP A 3 -6.16 -7.12 29.13
N GLY A 4 -7.48 -7.34 29.12
CA GLY A 4 -8.37 -6.87 30.20
C GLY A 4 -8.43 -7.83 31.40
N ALA A 5 -8.13 -9.11 31.21
CA ALA A 5 -8.14 -10.13 32.25
C ALA A 5 -7.06 -11.19 32.01
N LEU A 6 -6.81 -12.00 33.04
CA LEU A 6 -5.96 -13.18 32.97
C LEU A 6 -6.77 -14.44 33.27
N SER A 7 -6.40 -15.55 32.65
CA SER A 7 -6.87 -16.88 33.04
C SER A 7 -6.24 -17.31 34.39
N PRO A 8 -6.70 -18.41 35.03
CA PRO A 8 -6.05 -18.96 36.22
C PRO A 8 -4.56 -19.30 36.00
N ASP A 9 -4.16 -19.60 34.77
CA ASP A 9 -2.78 -19.90 34.38
C ASP A 9 -1.98 -18.63 33.98
N GLU A 10 -2.51 -17.43 34.25
CA GLU A 10 -1.94 -16.14 33.87
C GLU A 10 -1.78 -15.89 32.35
N TYR A 11 -2.55 -16.60 31.51
CA TYR A 11 -2.63 -16.36 30.07
C TYR A 11 -3.78 -15.41 29.71
N TYR A 12 -3.89 -15.09 28.42
CA TYR A 12 -4.96 -14.24 27.89
C TYR A 12 -6.35 -14.71 28.34
N ALA A 13 -7.10 -13.79 28.92
CA ALA A 13 -8.54 -13.89 29.07
C ALA A 13 -9.20 -12.57 28.67
N ARG A 14 -10.42 -12.66 28.14
CA ARG A 14 -11.23 -11.50 27.78
C ARG A 14 -11.98 -10.99 29.02
N SER A 15 -11.76 -9.74 29.41
CA SER A 15 -12.61 -9.08 30.43
C SER A 15 -13.99 -8.76 29.86
N GLU A 16 -14.96 -8.59 30.76
CA GLU A 16 -16.35 -8.25 30.41
C GLU A 16 -16.45 -6.97 29.58
N ASP A 17 -15.64 -5.96 29.90
CA ASP A 17 -15.61 -4.64 29.27
C ASP A 17 -14.61 -4.50 28.11
N TYR A 18 -13.83 -5.54 27.79
CA TYR A 18 -12.73 -5.48 26.82
C TYR A 18 -13.15 -4.88 25.46
N VAL A 19 -14.30 -5.33 24.93
CA VAL A 19 -14.80 -4.87 23.63
C VAL A 19 -15.24 -3.41 23.69
N GLU A 20 -15.82 -2.96 24.81
CA GLU A 20 -16.23 -1.57 24.98
C GLU A 20 -15.02 -0.63 25.08
N LEU A 21 -13.90 -1.09 25.66
CA LEU A 21 -12.65 -0.35 25.71
C LEU A 21 -11.99 -0.25 24.33
N VAL A 22 -11.90 -1.38 23.61
CA VAL A 22 -11.31 -1.44 22.26
C VAL A 22 -12.13 -0.62 21.25
N GLN A 23 -13.46 -0.71 21.31
CA GLN A 23 -14.37 0.09 20.47
C GLN A 23 -14.52 1.54 20.94
N ARG A 24 -13.81 1.94 22.00
CA ARG A 24 -13.85 3.28 22.60
C ARG A 24 -15.26 3.74 22.99
N LYS A 25 -16.15 2.79 23.33
CA LYS A 25 -17.47 3.08 23.92
C LYS A 25 -17.35 3.61 25.35
N ARG A 26 -16.30 3.16 26.06
CA ARG A 26 -15.86 3.71 27.34
C ARG A 26 -14.42 4.16 27.18
N VAL A 27 -14.14 5.42 27.52
CA VAL A 27 -12.81 6.02 27.39
C VAL A 27 -12.29 6.53 28.73
N GLY A 28 -10.99 6.45 28.92
CA GLY A 28 -10.33 6.88 30.16
C GLY A 28 -8.93 6.31 30.30
N VAL A 29 -8.48 6.21 31.55
CA VAL A 29 -7.25 5.52 31.94
C VAL A 29 -7.63 4.32 32.80
N TRP A 30 -7.21 3.14 32.36
CA TRP A 30 -7.64 1.85 32.89
C TRP A 30 -6.46 1.13 33.51
N ASN A 31 -6.64 0.58 34.70
CA ASN A 31 -5.68 -0.35 35.28
C ASN A 31 -5.94 -1.75 34.70
N VAL A 32 -4.97 -2.32 33.99
CA VAL A 32 -5.11 -3.60 33.27
C VAL A 32 -3.96 -4.54 33.63
N PRO A 33 -4.13 -5.88 33.56
CA PRO A 33 -3.09 -6.81 33.98
C PRO A 33 -1.92 -6.97 32.98
N TYR A 34 -2.08 -6.56 31.72
CA TYR A 34 -1.07 -6.74 30.68
C TYR A 34 -1.11 -5.58 29.68
N ILE A 35 0.05 -5.04 29.34
CA ILE A 35 0.29 -4.04 28.29
C ILE A 35 1.52 -4.44 27.48
N SER A 36 1.55 -4.12 26.19
CA SER A 36 2.71 -4.37 25.33
C SER A 36 2.81 -3.37 24.18
N GLN A 37 3.78 -3.57 23.28
CA GLN A 37 4.12 -2.75 22.10
C GLN A 37 4.56 -1.29 22.38
N ALA A 38 3.81 -0.50 23.14
CA ALA A 38 4.12 0.90 23.42
C ALA A 38 3.67 1.30 24.84
N TYR A 39 4.62 1.76 25.65
CA TYR A 39 4.38 2.19 27.03
C TYR A 39 5.46 3.18 27.49
N VAL A 40 5.11 3.98 28.49
CA VAL A 40 6.03 4.93 29.15
C VAL A 40 6.13 4.56 30.63
N ILE A 41 7.35 4.42 31.13
CA ILE A 41 7.63 4.07 32.52
C ILE A 41 8.41 5.22 33.16
N ARG A 42 8.01 5.62 34.38
CA ARG A 42 8.74 6.62 35.14
C ARG A 42 10.12 6.07 35.51
N GLY A 43 11.17 6.84 35.23
CA GLY A 43 12.55 6.41 35.51
C GLY A 43 12.83 6.11 36.98
N ASP A 44 12.17 6.81 37.92
CA ASP A 44 12.30 6.54 39.34
C ASP A 44 11.79 5.15 39.73
N THR A 45 10.65 4.72 39.17
CA THR A 45 10.09 3.38 39.41
C THR A 45 11.08 2.28 39.04
N LEU A 46 11.81 2.44 37.92
CA LEU A 46 12.87 1.50 37.53
C LEU A 46 14.05 1.48 38.51
N ARG A 47 14.39 2.61 39.14
CA ARG A 47 15.50 2.70 40.09
C ARG A 47 15.15 2.19 41.48
N THR A 48 13.92 2.45 41.94
CA THR A 48 13.53 2.25 43.33
C THR A 48 12.66 1.02 43.56
N GLU A 49 11.81 0.64 42.60
CA GLU A 49 10.81 -0.42 42.79
C GLU A 49 11.13 -1.69 41.98
N LEU A 50 11.75 -1.52 40.81
CA LEU A 50 12.20 -2.59 39.92
C LEU A 50 13.70 -2.51 39.58
N PRO A 51 14.61 -2.53 40.58
CA PRO A 51 16.04 -2.39 40.35
C PRO A 51 16.69 -3.62 39.70
N GLN A 52 15.99 -4.76 39.64
CA GLN A 52 16.54 -5.98 39.05
C GLN A 52 16.74 -5.82 37.54
N ARG A 53 17.77 -6.47 37.02
CA ARG A 53 18.08 -6.46 35.59
C ARG A 53 17.16 -7.40 34.79
N ASP A 54 16.83 -8.54 35.37
CA ASP A 54 16.01 -9.58 34.74
C ASP A 54 14.51 -9.25 34.90
N VAL A 55 14.04 -8.25 34.13
CA VAL A 55 12.63 -7.86 34.07
C VAL A 55 11.89 -8.61 32.96
N PHE A 56 12.56 -8.80 31.82
CA PHE A 56 12.03 -9.50 30.63
C PHE A 56 12.61 -10.91 30.47
N SER A 57 13.63 -11.24 31.26
CA SER A 57 14.44 -12.47 31.16
C SER A 57 14.42 -13.26 32.46
N GLY A 58 15.03 -14.45 32.45
CA GLY A 58 15.23 -15.26 33.66
C GLY A 58 14.20 -16.37 33.88
N SER A 59 13.26 -16.55 32.96
CA SER A 59 12.36 -17.71 32.90
C SER A 59 12.04 -18.09 31.45
N ASP A 60 11.42 -19.24 31.24
CA ASP A 60 10.93 -19.69 29.92
C ASP A 60 9.61 -19.00 29.50
N THR A 61 9.13 -18.04 30.30
CA THR A 61 7.94 -17.26 30.00
C THR A 61 8.23 -16.27 28.87
N ASP A 62 7.24 -15.99 28.01
CA ASP A 62 7.32 -14.91 27.03
C ASP A 62 7.82 -13.58 27.67
N PRO A 63 8.77 -12.86 27.03
CA PRO A 63 9.36 -11.65 27.61
C PRO A 63 8.36 -10.56 27.99
N ASP A 64 7.31 -10.34 27.20
CA ASP A 64 6.31 -9.30 27.47
C ASP A 64 5.40 -9.70 28.64
N MET A 65 5.07 -11.00 28.75
CA MET A 65 4.36 -11.53 29.91
C MET A 65 5.20 -11.43 31.18
N ALA A 66 6.50 -11.76 31.10
CA ALA A 66 7.45 -11.66 32.22
C ALA A 66 7.59 -10.21 32.71
N PHE A 67 7.64 -9.25 31.79
CA PHE A 67 7.62 -7.82 32.09
C PHE A 67 6.36 -7.43 32.87
N CYS A 68 5.18 -7.75 32.34
CA CYS A 68 3.92 -7.38 33.00
C CYS A 68 3.82 -8.02 34.39
N LYS A 69 4.22 -9.29 34.51
CA LYS A 69 4.24 -10.01 35.78
C LYS A 69 5.17 -9.34 36.79
N SER A 70 6.36 -8.92 36.39
CA SER A 70 7.33 -8.21 37.25
C SER A 70 6.74 -6.96 37.89
N PHE A 71 5.95 -6.17 37.15
CA PHE A 71 5.25 -5.00 37.69
C PHE A 71 4.09 -5.38 38.63
N ARG A 72 3.28 -6.38 38.25
CA ARG A 72 2.18 -6.87 39.07
C ARG A 72 2.66 -7.43 40.41
N ASP A 73 3.75 -8.19 40.42
CA ASP A 73 4.36 -8.77 41.64
C ASP A 73 4.84 -7.67 42.62
N LYS A 74 5.12 -6.46 42.14
CA LYS A 74 5.44 -5.27 42.95
C LYS A 74 4.24 -4.41 43.32
N GLY A 75 3.03 -4.78 42.89
CA GLY A 75 1.82 -3.98 43.09
C GLY A 75 1.78 -2.69 42.26
N ILE A 76 2.60 -2.59 41.21
CA ILE A 76 2.65 -1.42 40.33
C ILE A 76 1.58 -1.58 39.25
N PHE A 77 0.72 -0.58 39.10
CA PHE A 77 -0.33 -0.59 38.10
C PHE A 77 0.22 -0.42 36.67
N LEU A 78 -0.31 -1.23 35.76
CA LEU A 78 -0.08 -1.09 34.33
C LEU A 78 -1.28 -0.33 33.75
N HIS A 79 -1.08 0.96 33.50
CA HIS A 79 -2.14 1.82 33.00
C HIS A 79 -2.21 1.81 31.47
N LEU A 80 -3.42 1.69 30.94
CA LEU A 80 -3.76 1.85 29.53
C LEU A 80 -4.59 3.13 29.35
N SER A 81 -4.24 3.96 28.37
CA SER A 81 -5.09 5.09 27.95
C SER A 81 -5.72 4.80 26.60
N ASN A 82 -7.05 4.93 26.51
CA ASN A 82 -7.79 5.02 25.24
C ASN A 82 -8.53 6.38 25.11
N GLN A 83 -8.15 7.35 25.95
CA GLN A 83 -8.70 8.70 25.99
C GLN A 83 -8.57 9.42 24.65
N HIS A 84 -7.48 9.14 23.92
CA HIS A 84 -7.20 9.66 22.59
C HIS A 84 -6.99 8.51 21.61
N GLU A 85 -7.07 8.81 20.31
CA GLU A 85 -6.53 7.90 19.29
C GLU A 85 -5.04 8.09 19.19
N PHE A 86 -4.29 7.02 19.44
CA PHE A 86 -2.83 7.04 19.41
C PHE A 86 -2.28 6.42 18.13
N GLY A 87 -2.97 5.42 17.56
CA GLY A 87 -2.52 4.73 16.36
C GLY A 87 -3.17 3.35 16.21
N ARG A 88 -2.48 2.50 15.46
CA ARG A 88 -2.91 1.14 15.05
C ARG A 88 -1.75 0.15 15.22
N LEU A 89 -2.04 -1.14 15.15
CA LEU A 89 -1.04 -2.20 15.16
C LEU A 89 -1.00 -2.85 13.78
N LEU A 90 0.21 -3.03 13.24
CA LEU A 90 0.42 -3.74 11.98
C LEU A 90 0.20 -5.24 12.18
N ALA A 91 -0.39 -5.89 11.18
CA ALA A 91 -0.40 -7.34 11.04
C ALA A 91 0.97 -7.80 10.52
N THR A 92 1.65 -8.66 11.28
CA THR A 92 3.00 -9.17 10.94
C THR A 92 3.07 -10.69 10.85
N SER A 93 1.93 -11.37 10.98
CA SER A 93 1.89 -12.83 11.19
C SER A 93 2.32 -13.67 9.99
N ARG A 94 2.17 -13.15 8.77
CA ARG A 94 2.48 -13.85 7.50
C ARG A 94 3.17 -12.92 6.50
N TYR A 95 4.10 -12.12 7.00
CA TYR A 95 4.87 -11.20 6.18
C TYR A 95 5.89 -11.95 5.32
N ASP A 96 5.68 -11.96 4.01
CA ASP A 96 6.56 -12.63 3.05
C ASP A 96 7.76 -11.75 2.73
N THR A 97 8.97 -12.22 3.09
CA THR A 97 10.22 -11.49 2.88
C THR A 97 10.99 -11.94 1.64
N GLU A 98 10.40 -12.77 0.77
CA GLU A 98 11.07 -13.31 -0.42
C GLU A 98 10.96 -12.42 -1.67
N HIS A 99 10.18 -11.34 -1.59
CA HIS A 99 10.08 -10.32 -2.64
C HIS A 99 11.20 -9.27 -2.57
N LEU A 100 11.50 -8.59 -3.68
CA LEU A 100 12.44 -7.45 -3.68
C LEU A 100 11.85 -6.27 -2.90
N HIS A 101 10.55 -6.04 -3.04
CA HIS A 101 9.77 -5.05 -2.30
C HIS A 101 8.55 -5.68 -1.61
N PRO A 102 8.74 -6.39 -0.47
CA PRO A 102 7.67 -7.10 0.24
C PRO A 102 6.41 -6.29 0.56
N ASP A 103 6.57 -5.00 0.87
CA ASP A 103 5.46 -4.13 1.24
C ASP A 103 4.46 -3.93 0.10
N LEU A 104 4.83 -4.12 -1.17
CA LEU A 104 3.89 -4.13 -2.29
C LEU A 104 2.77 -5.17 -2.11
N TRP A 105 3.06 -6.30 -1.45
CA TRP A 105 2.09 -7.37 -1.19
C TRP A 105 1.27 -7.17 0.08
N GLN A 106 1.47 -6.07 0.83
CA GLN A 106 0.78 -5.81 2.09
C GLN A 106 -0.62 -5.18 1.95
N ILE A 107 -1.14 -5.06 0.73
CA ILE A 107 -2.47 -4.48 0.46
C ILE A 107 -3.61 -5.18 1.23
N PHE A 108 -3.46 -6.47 1.53
CA PHE A 108 -4.50 -7.25 2.24
C PHE A 108 -4.34 -7.22 3.76
N ASP A 109 -3.12 -7.32 4.25
CA ASP A 109 -2.84 -7.42 5.69
C ASP A 109 -2.87 -6.04 6.37
N ASN A 110 -2.35 -5.01 5.70
CA ASN A 110 -2.20 -3.66 6.24
C ASN A 110 -2.71 -2.59 5.23
N PRO A 111 -4.01 -2.61 4.84
CA PRO A 111 -4.53 -1.78 3.75
C PRO A 111 -4.45 -0.28 4.00
N VAL A 112 -4.52 0.17 5.26
CA VAL A 112 -4.45 1.59 5.61
C VAL A 112 -3.04 2.12 5.38
N ASP A 113 -2.04 1.44 5.93
CA ASP A 113 -0.62 1.76 5.78
C ASP A 113 -0.19 1.62 4.31
N TRP A 114 -0.63 0.56 3.64
CA TRP A 114 -0.39 0.36 2.21
C TRP A 114 -0.96 1.51 1.36
N LYS A 115 -2.18 1.97 1.66
CA LYS A 115 -2.78 3.13 0.99
C LYS A 115 -1.94 4.39 1.22
N GLU A 116 -1.53 4.66 2.46
CA GLU A 116 -0.70 5.83 2.80
C GLU A 116 0.65 5.82 2.06
N GLN A 117 1.23 4.64 1.83
CA GLN A 117 2.51 4.47 1.14
C GLN A 117 2.38 4.49 -0.40
N TYR A 118 1.37 3.82 -0.95
CA TYR A 118 1.33 3.46 -2.37
C TYR A 118 0.23 4.10 -3.20
N ILE A 119 -0.83 4.60 -2.57
CA ILE A 119 -1.85 5.38 -3.28
C ILE A 119 -1.42 6.83 -3.33
N HIS A 120 -1.63 7.47 -4.48
CA HIS A 120 -1.28 8.86 -4.65
C HIS A 120 -1.97 9.73 -3.59
N GLU A 121 -1.24 10.64 -2.94
CA GLU A 121 -1.76 11.49 -1.84
C GLU A 121 -3.05 12.25 -2.21
N ASN A 122 -3.11 12.78 -3.43
CA ASN A 122 -4.28 13.49 -3.97
C ASN A 122 -5.39 12.60 -4.54
N TYR A 123 -5.27 11.26 -4.52
CA TYR A 123 -6.30 10.35 -5.04
C TYR A 123 -7.65 10.54 -4.33
N SER A 124 -7.66 10.61 -2.99
CA SER A 124 -8.91 10.73 -2.22
C SER A 124 -9.63 12.05 -2.54
N ARG A 125 -8.88 13.15 -2.64
CA ARG A 125 -9.42 14.47 -3.04
C ARG A 125 -9.96 14.48 -4.48
N ALA A 126 -9.29 13.76 -5.39
CA ALA A 126 -9.76 13.62 -6.76
C ALA A 126 -11.09 12.85 -6.83
N LEU A 127 -11.24 11.80 -6.02
CA LEU A 127 -12.47 11.02 -5.90
C LEU A 127 -13.63 11.82 -5.29
N GLU A 128 -13.33 12.73 -4.37
CA GLU A 128 -14.32 13.64 -3.75
C GLU A 128 -14.78 14.78 -4.68
N GLY A 129 -14.19 14.91 -5.87
CA GLY A 129 -14.63 15.85 -6.89
C GLY A 129 -14.05 17.26 -6.77
N GLU A 130 -12.89 17.43 -6.12
CA GLU A 130 -12.20 18.74 -5.97
C GLU A 130 -11.60 19.29 -7.29
N GLY A 131 -12.10 18.88 -8.46
CA GLY A 131 -11.62 19.39 -9.75
C GLY A 131 -10.21 18.95 -10.15
N ILE A 132 -9.68 17.89 -9.52
CA ILE A 132 -8.34 17.32 -9.82
C ILE A 132 -8.41 16.41 -11.06
N VAL A 133 -9.54 15.71 -11.25
CA VAL A 133 -9.75 14.83 -12.39
C VAL A 133 -9.89 15.67 -13.65
N GLU A 134 -9.07 15.37 -14.65
CA GLU A 134 -9.10 16.01 -15.96
C GLU A 134 -9.75 15.12 -17.00
N GLN A 135 -10.20 15.72 -18.10
CA GLN A 135 -10.70 15.01 -19.27
C GLN A 135 -9.96 15.50 -20.53
N PRO A 136 -8.69 15.09 -20.74
CA PRO A 136 -7.84 15.63 -21.80
C PRO A 136 -8.32 15.29 -23.23
N CYS A 137 -9.11 14.22 -23.41
CA CYS A 137 -9.78 13.88 -24.65
C CYS A 137 -11.25 13.51 -24.36
N PRO A 138 -12.17 13.57 -25.35
CA PRO A 138 -13.55 13.10 -25.17
C PRO A 138 -13.59 11.70 -24.58
N ASP A 139 -14.31 11.53 -23.48
CA ASP A 139 -14.43 10.28 -22.69
C ASP A 139 -13.11 9.60 -22.27
N VAL A 140 -12.02 10.37 -22.19
CA VAL A 140 -10.75 9.94 -21.60
C VAL A 140 -10.51 10.76 -20.34
N TYR A 141 -10.66 10.12 -19.18
CA TYR A 141 -10.41 10.74 -17.88
C TYR A 141 -8.97 10.52 -17.44
N TRP A 142 -8.45 11.45 -16.63
CA TRP A 142 -7.08 11.42 -16.16
C TRP A 142 -7.00 11.87 -14.71
N PHE A 143 -6.48 11.02 -13.82
CA PHE A 143 -6.48 11.26 -12.39
C PHE A 143 -5.25 10.66 -11.69
N PRO A 144 -4.81 11.21 -10.55
CA PRO A 144 -3.71 10.64 -9.76
C PRO A 144 -4.17 9.34 -9.10
N LEU A 145 -3.37 8.26 -9.21
CA LEU A 145 -3.72 6.93 -8.70
C LEU A 145 -2.62 6.34 -7.79
N LEU A 146 -1.40 6.21 -8.29
CA LEU A 146 -0.28 5.59 -7.59
C LEU A 146 0.70 6.65 -7.08
N SER A 147 1.31 6.42 -5.92
CA SER A 147 2.45 7.22 -5.46
C SER A 147 3.67 6.97 -6.35
N GLU A 148 4.66 7.86 -6.29
CA GLU A 148 5.91 7.63 -7.01
C GLU A 148 6.64 6.38 -6.50
N GLN A 149 6.62 6.14 -5.19
CA GLN A 149 7.21 4.94 -4.57
C GLN A 149 6.58 3.66 -5.13
N MET A 150 5.26 3.61 -5.25
CA MET A 150 4.57 2.46 -5.87
C MET A 150 5.04 2.23 -7.31
N CYS A 151 5.19 3.31 -8.08
CA CYS A 151 5.63 3.20 -9.46
C CYS A 151 7.05 2.66 -9.57
N ASP A 152 7.96 3.16 -8.72
CA ASP A 152 9.38 2.79 -8.73
C ASP A 152 9.57 1.34 -8.28
N GLU A 153 8.93 0.93 -7.18
CA GLU A 153 9.03 -0.42 -6.64
C GLU A 153 8.38 -1.45 -7.58
N LEU A 154 7.24 -1.11 -8.22
CA LEU A 154 6.61 -1.98 -9.21
C LEU A 154 7.52 -2.18 -10.43
N VAL A 155 8.12 -1.12 -10.96
CA VAL A 155 9.07 -1.23 -12.09
C VAL A 155 10.29 -2.05 -11.69
N ALA A 156 10.83 -1.85 -10.48
CA ALA A 156 11.95 -2.60 -9.96
C ALA A 156 11.65 -4.10 -9.86
N GLU A 157 10.47 -4.49 -9.35
CA GLU A 157 10.04 -5.89 -9.31
C GLU A 157 9.90 -6.51 -10.72
N MET A 158 9.34 -5.76 -11.68
CA MET A 158 9.20 -6.27 -13.05
C MET A 158 10.58 -6.51 -13.71
N GLU A 159 11.53 -5.60 -13.51
CA GLU A 159 12.89 -5.77 -14.03
C GLU A 159 13.69 -6.83 -13.27
N HIS A 160 13.45 -6.99 -11.97
CA HIS A 160 14.04 -8.08 -11.17
C HIS A 160 13.58 -9.46 -11.67
N TYR A 161 12.31 -9.61 -12.06
CA TYR A 161 11.83 -10.81 -12.72
C TYR A 161 12.50 -11.03 -14.10
N GLY A 162 12.63 -9.96 -14.89
CA GLY A 162 13.47 -9.89 -16.09
C GLY A 162 12.99 -10.66 -17.33
N GLN A 163 11.95 -11.51 -17.22
CA GLN A 163 11.42 -12.29 -18.35
C GLN A 163 10.30 -11.55 -19.10
N TRP A 164 10.69 -10.52 -19.85
CA TRP A 164 9.78 -9.74 -20.68
C TRP A 164 9.27 -10.51 -21.91
N SER A 165 8.03 -10.25 -22.33
CA SER A 165 7.41 -10.94 -23.47
C SER A 165 8.14 -10.67 -24.79
N GLY A 166 8.32 -11.71 -25.61
CA GLY A 166 8.88 -11.62 -26.97
C GLY A 166 7.83 -11.78 -28.08
N GLY A 167 8.26 -11.75 -29.35
CA GLY A 167 7.40 -11.65 -30.55
C GLY A 167 6.43 -12.81 -30.87
N ARG A 168 6.22 -13.78 -29.98
CA ARG A 168 5.22 -14.86 -30.13
C ARG A 168 4.22 -14.93 -28.97
N HIS A 169 4.14 -13.90 -28.14
CA HIS A 169 3.30 -13.94 -26.95
C HIS A 169 1.85 -13.53 -27.26
N GLU A 170 0.91 -14.43 -26.97
CA GLU A 170 -0.49 -14.11 -26.76
C GLU A 170 -0.75 -14.19 -25.25
N ALA A 171 -0.92 -13.03 -24.60
CA ALA A 171 -1.30 -13.02 -23.20
C ALA A 171 -2.77 -13.46 -23.08
N ARG A 172 -3.01 -14.58 -22.39
CA ARG A 172 -4.35 -15.06 -22.03
C ARG A 172 -4.51 -14.91 -20.52
N ALA A 173 -4.94 -13.74 -20.09
CA ALA A 173 -5.56 -13.56 -18.78
C ALA A 173 -6.52 -12.37 -18.87
N VAL A 174 -7.44 -12.24 -17.93
CA VAL A 174 -8.18 -11.00 -17.66
C VAL A 174 -7.14 -9.89 -17.39
N MET A 175 -6.76 -9.15 -18.44
CA MET A 175 -5.38 -8.68 -18.67
C MET A 175 -4.95 -7.57 -17.71
N ASN A 176 -3.99 -7.86 -16.82
CA ASN A 176 -3.26 -6.88 -16.01
C ASN A 176 -1.77 -7.07 -16.27
N PHE A 177 -1.07 -6.06 -16.77
CA PHE A 177 0.32 -6.20 -17.21
C PHE A 177 1.07 -4.87 -17.25
N VAL A 178 2.38 -4.94 -17.04
CA VAL A 178 3.29 -3.81 -17.26
C VAL A 178 3.87 -3.91 -18.67
N VAL A 179 3.84 -2.80 -19.41
CA VAL A 179 4.44 -2.69 -20.73
C VAL A 179 5.73 -1.87 -20.64
N ARG A 180 6.77 -2.36 -21.32
CA ARG A 180 8.05 -1.68 -21.49
C ARG A 180 8.24 -1.29 -22.96
N TYR A 181 8.39 0.01 -23.21
CA TYR A 181 8.72 0.53 -24.54
C TYR A 181 10.16 1.04 -24.58
N ARG A 182 10.95 0.56 -25.55
CA ARG A 182 12.31 1.02 -25.82
C ARG A 182 12.56 1.19 -27.33
N PRO A 183 13.41 2.15 -27.75
CA PRO A 183 13.77 2.36 -29.16
C PRO A 183 14.37 1.13 -29.86
N ASP A 184 15.12 0.31 -29.13
CA ASP A 184 15.86 -0.86 -29.60
C ASP A 184 15.07 -2.18 -29.52
N GLU A 185 13.91 -2.17 -28.88
CA GLU A 185 13.01 -3.33 -28.75
C GLU A 185 11.67 -3.03 -29.46
N GLN A 186 10.58 -2.89 -28.69
CA GLN A 186 9.29 -2.45 -29.18
C GLN A 186 9.04 -0.99 -28.74
N PRO A 187 9.19 0.01 -29.62
CA PRO A 187 9.05 1.41 -29.23
C PRO A 187 7.62 1.95 -29.26
N SER A 188 6.70 1.26 -29.94
CA SER A 188 5.35 1.76 -30.20
C SER A 188 4.31 0.64 -30.15
N LEU A 189 3.04 1.02 -30.22
CA LEU A 189 1.93 0.08 -30.34
C LEU A 189 0.98 0.57 -31.42
N ARG A 190 0.79 -0.24 -32.47
CA ARG A 190 -0.07 0.06 -33.61
C ARG A 190 -1.52 0.36 -33.17
N PRO A 191 -2.30 1.09 -33.99
CA PRO A 191 -3.71 1.31 -33.72
C PRO A 191 -4.51 0.04 -33.42
N HIS A 192 -5.26 0.02 -32.31
CA HIS A 192 -6.08 -1.12 -31.90
C HIS A 192 -7.26 -0.69 -31.01
N HIS A 193 -8.12 -1.67 -30.71
CA HIS A 193 -9.09 -1.63 -29.61
C HIS A 193 -8.64 -2.59 -28.53
N ASP A 194 -9.02 -2.29 -27.29
CA ASP A 194 -8.81 -3.19 -26.16
C ASP A 194 -10.00 -4.13 -26.02
N SER A 195 -9.74 -5.34 -25.52
CA SER A 195 -10.80 -6.27 -25.15
C SER A 195 -11.27 -5.99 -23.72
N SER A 196 -11.84 -4.81 -23.50
CA SER A 196 -12.35 -4.32 -22.22
C SER A 196 -13.60 -3.46 -22.42
N THR A 197 -14.42 -3.31 -21.39
CA THR A 197 -15.41 -2.23 -21.35
C THR A 197 -14.69 -0.90 -21.21
N PHE A 198 -13.74 -0.82 -20.28
CA PHE A 198 -12.83 0.31 -20.12
C PHE A 198 -11.41 -0.16 -19.77
N THR A 199 -10.43 0.66 -20.12
CA THR A 199 -9.02 0.41 -19.89
C THR A 199 -8.45 1.43 -18.92
N LEU A 200 -7.67 0.94 -17.96
CA LEU A 200 -6.81 1.74 -17.09
C LEU A 200 -5.39 1.72 -17.65
N ASN A 201 -4.76 2.88 -17.80
CA ASN A 201 -3.38 3.00 -18.26
C ASN A 201 -2.61 3.99 -17.38
N VAL A 202 -1.70 3.48 -16.55
CA VAL A 202 -0.97 4.23 -15.53
C VAL A 202 0.47 4.43 -15.96
N ALA A 203 0.96 5.67 -15.96
CA ALA A 203 2.38 5.94 -16.21
C ALA A 203 3.22 5.64 -14.98
N LEU A 204 4.29 4.86 -15.15
CA LEU A 204 5.14 4.41 -14.04
C LEU A 204 6.47 5.18 -13.94
N ASN A 205 6.83 6.00 -14.92
CA ASN A 205 8.06 6.79 -14.87
C ASN A 205 7.94 8.14 -15.62
N HIS A 206 8.94 9.00 -15.49
CA HIS A 206 8.89 10.40 -15.92
C HIS A 206 9.28 10.58 -17.38
N LYS A 207 8.38 11.23 -18.14
CA LYS A 207 8.73 11.76 -19.45
C LYS A 207 9.78 12.87 -19.32
N GLY A 208 10.80 12.84 -20.17
CA GLY A 208 11.91 13.79 -20.22
C GLY A 208 13.09 13.46 -19.30
N LEU A 209 12.86 12.68 -18.23
CA LEU A 209 13.94 12.17 -17.37
C LEU A 209 14.30 10.72 -17.76
N ASP A 210 13.30 9.85 -17.84
CA ASP A 210 13.52 8.40 -18.04
C ASP A 210 13.32 7.97 -19.50
N TYR A 211 12.55 8.75 -20.27
CA TYR A 211 12.31 8.53 -21.69
C TYR A 211 11.90 9.79 -22.46
N GLU A 212 12.12 9.80 -23.77
CA GLU A 212 11.60 10.79 -24.71
C GLU A 212 10.59 10.16 -25.69
N GLY A 213 9.77 10.99 -26.32
CA GLY A 213 8.68 10.52 -27.19
C GLY A 213 7.52 9.92 -26.39
N GLY A 214 6.86 8.91 -26.95
CA GLY A 214 5.76 8.22 -26.29
C GLY A 214 4.47 9.02 -26.19
N GLY A 215 3.50 8.45 -25.47
CA GLY A 215 2.15 8.98 -25.29
C GLY A 215 1.08 7.99 -25.73
N CYS A 216 -0.15 8.48 -25.85
CA CYS A 216 -1.29 7.75 -26.41
C CYS A 216 -2.06 8.69 -27.33
N ARG A 217 -2.41 8.24 -28.54
CA ARG A 217 -3.25 9.01 -29.47
C ARG A 217 -4.57 8.28 -29.70
N PHE A 218 -5.67 8.99 -29.54
CA PHE A 218 -7.01 8.50 -29.87
C PHE A 218 -7.41 9.00 -31.26
N LEU A 219 -7.35 8.09 -32.24
CA LEU A 219 -7.36 8.45 -33.67
C LEU A 219 -8.66 9.14 -34.09
N ARG A 220 -9.81 8.68 -33.57
CA ARG A 220 -11.13 9.23 -33.93
C ARG A 220 -11.32 10.69 -33.50
N TYR A 221 -10.51 11.17 -32.56
CA TYR A 221 -10.63 12.51 -32.00
C TYR A 221 -9.45 13.41 -32.36
N ASP A 222 -8.46 12.88 -33.10
CA ASP A 222 -7.15 13.51 -33.30
C ASP A 222 -6.56 14.10 -31.99
N CYS A 223 -6.79 13.39 -30.89
CA CYS A 223 -6.42 13.83 -29.55
C CYS A 223 -5.24 13.02 -29.04
N VAL A 224 -4.25 13.71 -28.46
CA VAL A 224 -2.98 13.12 -28.06
C VAL A 224 -2.67 13.44 -26.60
N ILE A 225 -2.44 12.40 -25.81
CA ILE A 225 -1.84 12.53 -24.49
C ILE A 225 -0.32 12.50 -24.67
N SER A 226 0.26 13.69 -24.88
CA SER A 226 1.67 13.83 -25.21
C SER A 226 2.58 13.79 -23.98
N SER A 227 2.13 14.24 -22.80
CA SER A 227 2.97 14.33 -21.60
C SER A 227 2.36 13.59 -20.40
N PRO A 228 2.42 12.24 -20.38
CA PRO A 228 1.96 11.46 -19.23
C PRO A 228 2.67 11.86 -17.93
N ARG A 229 1.94 11.77 -16.81
CA ARG A 229 2.39 12.13 -15.45
C ARG A 229 2.57 10.84 -14.68
N LYS A 230 3.75 10.62 -14.08
CA LYS A 230 4.02 9.45 -13.23
C LYS A 230 2.96 9.34 -12.13
N GLY A 231 2.48 8.13 -11.87
CA GLY A 231 1.43 7.88 -10.88
C GLY A 231 0.01 8.26 -11.31
N TRP A 232 -0.17 8.94 -12.46
CA TRP A 232 -1.50 9.25 -12.99
C TRP A 232 -1.98 8.16 -13.95
N ALA A 233 -3.29 7.92 -13.92
CA ALA A 233 -3.97 6.91 -14.71
C ALA A 233 -4.94 7.54 -15.72
N LEU A 234 -4.80 7.14 -16.99
CA LEU A 234 -5.83 7.35 -18.00
C LEU A 234 -6.91 6.29 -17.85
N LEU A 235 -8.16 6.69 -18.05
CA LEU A 235 -9.33 5.83 -18.05
C LEU A 235 -10.18 6.14 -19.27
N HIS A 236 -10.38 5.16 -20.15
CA HIS A 236 -11.14 5.32 -21.38
C HIS A 236 -11.87 4.03 -21.76
N PRO A 237 -12.97 4.10 -22.53
CA PRO A 237 -13.60 2.92 -23.12
C PRO A 237 -12.62 2.10 -23.96
N GLY A 238 -12.67 0.77 -23.88
CA GLY A 238 -11.77 -0.12 -24.63
C GLY A 238 -12.28 -0.46 -26.04
N ARG A 239 -13.60 -0.56 -26.17
CA ARG A 239 -14.29 -1.00 -27.40
C ARG A 239 -14.92 0.15 -28.16
N LEU A 240 -15.15 -0.10 -29.46
CA LEU A 240 -15.95 0.70 -30.39
C LEU A 240 -15.43 2.12 -30.66
N THR A 241 -15.29 2.98 -29.65
CA THR A 241 -15.15 4.42 -29.82
C THR A 241 -13.73 4.94 -29.73
N HIS A 242 -12.84 4.27 -28.99
CA HIS A 242 -11.49 4.74 -28.66
C HIS A 242 -10.41 3.91 -29.37
N TYR A 243 -10.47 3.87 -30.70
CA TYR A 243 -9.38 3.31 -31.50
C TYR A 243 -8.12 4.16 -31.28
N HIS A 244 -7.09 3.56 -30.70
CA HIS A 244 -5.95 4.31 -30.17
C HIS A 244 -4.61 3.64 -30.49
N GLU A 245 -3.53 4.43 -30.46
CA GLU A 245 -2.15 3.98 -30.70
C GLU A 245 -1.20 4.46 -29.61
N GLY A 246 -0.17 3.64 -29.34
CA GLY A 246 0.95 4.01 -28.50
C GLY A 246 2.03 4.69 -29.34
N LEU A 247 2.23 5.98 -29.15
CA LEU A 247 3.23 6.74 -29.90
C LEU A 247 4.65 6.23 -29.62
N PRO A 248 5.59 6.33 -30.59
CA PRO A 248 6.94 5.81 -30.43
C PRO A 248 7.73 6.49 -29.29
N THR A 249 8.28 5.69 -28.38
CA THR A 249 9.36 6.10 -27.47
C THR A 249 10.64 6.25 -28.29
N THR A 250 11.29 7.42 -28.22
CA THR A 250 12.44 7.77 -29.08
C THR A 250 13.78 7.67 -28.36
N TRP A 251 13.79 7.77 -27.03
CA TRP A 251 14.96 7.59 -26.18
C TRP A 251 14.55 7.04 -24.82
N GLY A 252 15.46 6.36 -24.13
CA GLY A 252 15.25 5.83 -22.79
C GLY A 252 14.26 4.66 -22.75
N THR A 253 13.61 4.46 -21.60
CA THR A 253 12.63 3.38 -21.41
C THR A 253 11.35 3.92 -20.79
N ARG A 254 10.21 3.65 -21.42
CA ARG A 254 8.88 4.03 -20.89
C ARG A 254 8.19 2.81 -20.29
N TYR A 255 7.75 2.91 -19.04
CA TYR A 255 6.94 1.90 -18.38
C TYR A 255 5.51 2.39 -18.15
N ILE A 256 4.54 1.53 -18.42
CA ILE A 256 3.13 1.76 -18.09
C ILE A 256 2.51 0.48 -17.50
N MET A 257 1.59 0.63 -16.56
CA MET A 257 0.72 -0.46 -16.09
C MET A 257 -0.62 -0.36 -16.81
N VAL A 258 -1.09 -1.46 -17.38
CA VAL A 258 -2.35 -1.51 -18.12
C VAL A 258 -3.25 -2.61 -17.55
N SER A 259 -4.53 -2.27 -17.38
CA SER A 259 -5.57 -3.21 -16.98
C SER A 259 -6.77 -3.11 -17.91
N PHE A 260 -7.18 -4.25 -18.47
CA PHE A 260 -8.41 -4.41 -19.25
C PHE A 260 -9.53 -4.87 -18.32
N VAL A 261 -10.41 -3.93 -17.96
CA VAL A 261 -11.45 -4.15 -16.95
C VAL A 261 -12.80 -4.41 -17.63
N ASP A 262 -13.56 -5.33 -17.05
CA ASP A 262 -14.85 -5.81 -17.56
C ASP A 262 -14.80 -6.23 -19.06
N PRO A 263 -14.00 -7.26 -19.40
CA PRO A 263 -13.84 -7.76 -20.77
C PRO A 263 -15.09 -8.45 -21.34
#